data_AF-A0A956HSX7-F1
#
_entry.id   AF-A0A956HSX7-F1
#
_cell.length_a   1.000
_cell.length_b   1.000
_cell.length_c   1.000
_cell.angle_alpha   90.00
_cell.angle_beta   90.00
_cell.angle_gamma   90.00
#
_symmetry.space_group_name_H-M   'P 1'
#
loop_
_entity.id
_entity.type
_entity.pdbx_description
1 polymer ?
#
loop_
_entity_poly.entity_id
_entity_poly.type
_entity_poly.pdbx_seq_one_letter_code
_entity_poly.pdbx_strand_id
1 'polypeptide(L)'
;MGKELHRSVPADISRAASLYRSVCADLMRARARFGPDVVRYLDGLAARAHNTLYGTRAYRLAALWELVARDFPRTLRRRWRFFALASALFYLPLFFGLLGTLASADFASTILPPAQLGMMEEMYQQGFDAGRDVGEDSAMAGFYVLNNVGIAFRCFATGILFGIGSLFFSIYNGVVIG
;
A
#
# COMPACT_ATOMS: atom_id res chain seq x y z
N MET A 1 27.04 3.86 17.28
CA MET A 1 27.61 4.37 16.01
C MET A 1 27.40 3.30 14.92
N GLY A 2 26.15 3.14 14.46
CA GLY A 2 25.79 2.13 13.44
C GLY A 2 25.96 2.70 12.05
N LYS A 3 27.16 2.60 11.47
CA LYS A 3 27.36 2.89 10.06
C LYS A 3 26.61 1.82 9.26
N GLU A 4 25.83 2.28 8.29
CA GLU A 4 24.91 1.46 7.50
C GLU A 4 25.65 0.36 6.72
N LEU A 5 25.66 -0.87 7.26
CA LEU A 5 26.25 -2.05 6.62
C LEU A 5 25.74 -2.31 5.20
N HIS A 6 24.54 -1.81 4.86
CA HIS A 6 23.98 -1.92 3.51
C HIS A 6 24.66 -1.02 2.46
N ARG A 7 25.47 -0.05 2.90
CA ARG A 7 26.30 0.80 2.02
C ARG A 7 27.76 0.34 1.98
N SER A 8 28.11 -0.69 2.74
CA SER A 8 29.47 -1.23 2.81
C SER A 8 29.76 -2.16 1.63
N VAL A 9 31.03 -2.28 1.28
CA VAL A 9 31.48 -3.21 0.23
C VAL A 9 31.11 -4.64 0.64
N PRO A 10 30.69 -5.53 -0.28
CA PRO A 10 30.32 -6.91 0.05
C PRO A 10 31.37 -7.65 0.91
N ALA A 11 32.66 -7.37 0.67
CA ALA A 11 33.77 -7.91 1.45
C ALA A 11 33.70 -7.55 2.94
N ASP A 12 33.29 -6.31 3.28
CA ASP A 12 33.17 -5.86 4.67
C ASP A 12 32.02 -6.56 5.40
N ILE A 13 30.91 -6.82 4.69
CA ILE A 13 29.75 -7.55 5.23
C ILE A 13 30.15 -9.00 5.51
N SER A 14 30.82 -9.66 4.57
CA SER A 14 31.32 -11.03 4.75
C SER A 14 32.31 -11.12 5.91
N ARG A 15 33.22 -10.14 6.04
CA ARG A 15 34.18 -10.06 7.16
C ARG A 15 33.49 -9.83 8.50
N ALA A 16 32.49 -8.97 8.56
CA ALA A 16 31.71 -8.75 9.78
C ALA A 16 30.98 -10.04 10.21
N ALA A 17 30.38 -10.77 9.26
CA ALA A 17 29.72 -12.05 9.53
C ALA A 17 30.71 -13.14 9.99
N SER A 18 31.93 -13.18 9.43
CA SER A 18 32.94 -14.12 9.90
C SER A 18 33.41 -13.82 11.32
N LEU A 19 33.68 -12.54 11.63
CA LEU A 19 34.08 -12.11 12.97
C LEU A 19 32.98 -12.37 14.01
N TYR A 20 31.72 -12.18 13.65
CA TYR A 20 30.58 -12.53 14.51
C TYR A 20 30.59 -14.03 14.87
N ARG A 21 30.76 -14.91 13.89
CA ARG A 21 30.87 -16.36 14.14
C ARG A 21 32.07 -16.71 15.04
N SER A 22 33.20 -16.05 14.85
CA SER A 22 34.38 -16.22 15.72
C SER A 22 34.08 -15.82 17.17
N VAL A 23 33.44 -14.66 17.40
CA VAL A 23 33.06 -14.22 18.75
C VAL A 23 32.08 -15.19 19.41
N CYS A 24 31.12 -15.75 18.66
CA CYS A 24 30.21 -16.79 19.18
C CYS A 24 30.97 -18.06 19.59
N ALA A 25 31.95 -18.50 18.80
CA ALA A 25 32.79 -19.64 19.13
C ALA A 25 33.66 -19.39 20.37
N ASP A 26 34.24 -18.20 20.48
CA ASP A 26 35.04 -17.79 21.64
C ASP A 26 34.18 -17.69 22.90
N LEU A 27 32.94 -17.17 22.80
CA LEU A 27 32.00 -17.14 23.92
C LEU A 27 31.67 -18.54 24.43
N MET A 28 31.46 -19.52 23.52
CA MET A 28 31.22 -20.90 23.91
C MET A 28 32.41 -21.52 24.64
N ARG A 29 33.62 -21.25 24.17
CA ARG A 29 34.85 -21.67 24.85
C ARG A 29 35.03 -20.96 26.19
N ALA A 30 34.70 -19.67 26.26
CA ALA A 30 34.81 -18.85 27.46
C ALA A 30 33.91 -19.37 28.59
N ARG A 31 32.67 -19.74 28.27
CA ARG A 31 31.70 -20.30 29.24
C ARG A 31 32.18 -21.60 29.90
N ALA A 32 33.05 -22.36 29.25
CA ALA A 32 33.56 -23.63 29.77
C ALA A 32 34.86 -23.50 30.60
N ARG A 33 35.62 -22.40 30.44
CA ARG A 33 37.00 -22.30 30.94
C ARG A 33 37.38 -20.99 31.63
N PHE A 34 36.56 -19.95 31.54
CA PHE A 34 36.92 -18.60 31.97
C PHE A 34 35.91 -18.02 32.95
N GLY A 35 36.35 -17.00 33.69
CA GLY A 35 35.54 -16.31 34.68
C GLY A 35 34.40 -15.47 34.07
N PRO A 36 33.44 -15.04 34.92
CA PRO A 36 32.21 -14.37 34.49
C PRO A 36 32.44 -13.05 33.74
N ASP A 37 33.54 -12.35 33.99
CA ASP A 37 33.86 -11.08 33.31
C ASP A 37 34.15 -11.26 31.81
N VAL A 38 34.91 -12.31 31.47
CA VAL A 38 35.25 -12.63 30.07
C VAL A 38 33.98 -13.06 29.33
N VAL A 39 33.15 -13.89 29.97
CA VAL A 39 31.87 -14.33 29.41
C VAL A 39 30.97 -13.14 29.14
N ARG A 40 30.80 -12.23 30.11
CA ARG A 40 29.97 -11.03 29.98
C ARG A 40 30.47 -10.08 28.88
N TYR A 41 31.78 -9.92 28.74
CA TYR A 41 32.36 -9.13 27.66
C TYR A 41 32.04 -9.70 26.28
N LEU A 42 32.28 -11.01 26.09
CA LEU A 42 32.03 -11.69 24.81
C LEU A 42 30.54 -11.77 24.48
N ASP A 43 29.68 -11.96 25.48
CA ASP A 43 28.23 -11.98 25.33
C ASP A 43 27.71 -10.60 24.88
N GLY A 44 28.19 -9.52 25.51
CA GLY A 44 27.89 -8.16 25.08
C GLY A 44 28.43 -7.82 23.69
N LEU A 45 29.61 -8.34 23.32
CA LEU A 45 30.17 -8.18 21.97
C LEU A 45 29.33 -8.91 20.91
N ALA A 46 28.93 -10.16 21.19
CA ALA A 46 28.06 -10.94 20.32
C ALA A 46 26.69 -10.28 20.14
N ALA A 47 26.09 -9.77 21.22
CA ALA A 47 24.80 -9.07 21.18
C ALA A 47 24.86 -7.80 20.32
N ARG A 48 25.92 -6.98 20.44
CA ARG A 48 26.10 -5.79 19.59
C ARG A 48 26.28 -6.16 18.12
N ALA A 49 27.09 -7.18 17.83
CA ALA A 49 27.29 -7.67 16.47
C ALA A 49 26.00 -8.22 15.87
N HIS A 50 25.23 -8.99 16.65
CA HIS A 50 23.92 -9.51 16.26
C HIS A 50 22.94 -8.38 15.91
N ASN A 51 22.79 -7.38 16.77
CA ASN A 51 21.92 -6.24 16.50
C ASN A 51 22.36 -5.43 15.28
N THR A 52 23.64 -5.43 14.94
CA THR A 52 24.17 -4.69 13.78
C THR A 52 23.97 -5.47 12.47
N LEU A 53 24.08 -6.82 12.52
CA LEU A 53 23.93 -7.70 11.34
C LEU A 53 22.47 -8.10 11.07
N TYR A 54 21.68 -8.30 12.12
CA TYR A 54 20.33 -8.87 12.06
C TYR A 54 19.26 -7.96 12.67
N GLY A 55 19.63 -6.80 13.22
CA GLY A 55 18.67 -5.86 13.77
C GLY A 55 17.72 -5.36 12.68
N THR A 56 16.42 -5.46 12.93
CA THR A 56 15.39 -4.82 12.12
C THR A 56 15.55 -3.31 12.22
N ARG A 57 15.59 -2.63 11.06
CA ARG A 57 15.56 -1.16 11.02
C ARG A 57 14.23 -0.74 11.65
N ALA A 58 14.28 -0.03 12.78
CA ALA A 58 13.07 0.55 13.37
C ALA A 58 12.34 1.35 12.28
N TYR A 59 11.02 1.19 12.18
CA TYR A 59 10.20 1.90 11.20
C TYR A 59 10.38 3.41 11.40
N ARG A 60 11.12 4.08 10.53
CA ARG A 60 11.41 5.51 10.67
C ARG A 60 10.31 6.26 9.95
N LEU A 61 9.59 7.16 10.63
CA LEU A 61 8.67 8.10 9.97
C LEU A 61 9.35 8.83 8.79
N ALA A 62 10.65 9.09 8.90
CA ALA A 62 11.47 9.64 7.83
C ALA A 62 11.47 8.79 6.54
N ALA A 63 11.43 7.46 6.66
CA ALA A 63 11.36 6.56 5.50
C ALA A 63 9.98 6.56 4.84
N LEU A 64 8.90 6.71 5.62
CA LEU A 64 7.56 6.92 5.06
C LEU A 64 7.48 8.26 4.33
N TRP A 65 8.05 9.32 4.90
CA TRP A 65 8.14 10.62 4.24
C TRP A 65 8.96 10.55 2.95
N GLU A 66 10.09 9.85 2.95
CA GLU A 66 10.89 9.62 1.73
C GLU A 66 10.10 8.86 0.67
N LEU A 67 9.37 7.81 1.06
CA LEU A 67 8.49 7.06 0.16
C LEU A 67 7.42 7.97 -0.48
N VAL A 68 6.69 8.73 0.34
CA VAL A 68 5.56 9.55 -0.11
C VAL A 68 6.02 10.78 -0.88
N ALA A 69 7.01 11.51 -0.38
CA ALA A 69 7.45 12.78 -0.96
C ALA A 69 8.46 12.63 -2.10
N ARG A 70 9.18 11.51 -2.17
CA ARG A 70 10.26 11.31 -3.15
C ARG A 70 9.99 10.14 -4.09
N ASP A 71 9.84 8.93 -3.55
CA ASP A 71 9.81 7.72 -4.37
C ASP A 71 8.50 7.54 -5.13
N PHE A 72 7.37 7.85 -4.50
CA PHE A 72 6.05 7.82 -5.09
C PHE A 72 5.93 8.78 -6.29
N PRO A 73 6.16 10.10 -6.16
CA PRO A 73 6.03 11.03 -7.28
C PRO A 73 7.08 10.78 -8.37
N ARG A 74 8.27 10.27 -8.01
CA ARG A 74 9.28 9.85 -9.00
C ARG A 74 8.81 8.64 -9.79
N THR A 75 8.21 7.65 -9.12
CA THR A 75 7.68 6.45 -9.77
C THR A 75 6.47 6.75 -10.65
N LEU A 76 5.56 7.60 -10.16
CA LEU A 76 4.40 8.07 -10.92
C LEU A 76 4.84 8.80 -12.19
N ARG A 77 5.77 9.76 -12.09
CA ARG A 77 6.33 10.46 -13.26
C ARG A 77 7.03 9.52 -14.23
N ARG A 78 7.74 8.50 -13.73
CA ARG A 78 8.39 7.50 -14.60
C ARG A 78 7.37 6.61 -15.33
N ARG A 79 6.21 6.34 -14.73
CA ARG A 79 5.15 5.46 -15.25
C ARG A 79 3.90 6.23 -15.70
N TRP A 80 4.03 7.53 -15.96
CA TRP A 80 2.90 8.43 -16.21
C TRP A 80 1.97 7.97 -17.33
N ARG A 81 2.49 7.27 -18.34
CA ARG A 81 1.70 6.75 -19.48
C ARG A 81 0.66 5.72 -19.02
N PHE A 82 1.02 4.84 -18.08
CA PHE A 82 0.08 3.85 -17.54
C PHE A 82 -0.96 4.51 -16.64
N PHE A 83 -0.53 5.51 -15.85
CA PHE A 83 -1.46 6.31 -15.05
C PHE A 83 -2.44 7.06 -15.94
N ALA A 84 -1.95 7.77 -16.97
CA ALA A 84 -2.77 8.48 -17.94
C ALA A 84 -3.73 7.54 -18.69
N LEU A 85 -3.29 6.34 -19.05
CA LEU A 85 -4.16 5.32 -19.64
C LEU A 85 -5.27 4.91 -18.66
N ALA A 86 -4.93 4.57 -17.41
CA ALA A 86 -5.93 4.22 -16.40
C ALA A 86 -6.92 5.39 -16.14
N SER A 87 -6.41 6.63 -16.08
CA SER A 87 -7.23 7.83 -15.98
C SER A 87 -8.16 7.99 -17.18
N ALA A 88 -7.67 7.79 -18.41
CA ALA A 88 -8.51 7.86 -19.60
C ALA A 88 -9.58 6.77 -19.62
N LEU A 89 -9.23 5.54 -19.23
CA LEU A 89 -10.16 4.42 -19.11
C LEU A 89 -11.24 4.61 -18.05
N PHE A 90 -11.03 5.52 -17.10
CA PHE A 90 -12.02 5.88 -16.09
C PHE A 90 -12.81 7.14 -16.47
N TYR A 91 -12.12 8.22 -16.85
CA TYR A 91 -12.75 9.52 -17.09
C TYR A 91 -13.48 9.60 -18.43
N LEU A 92 -13.00 8.95 -19.50
CA LEU A 92 -13.73 8.98 -20.77
C LEU A 92 -15.12 8.32 -20.66
N PRO A 93 -15.25 7.12 -20.06
CA PRO A 93 -16.57 6.52 -19.87
C PRO A 93 -17.41 7.29 -18.85
N LEU A 94 -16.80 7.93 -17.84
CA LEU A 94 -17.50 8.82 -16.91
C LEU A 94 -18.13 10.02 -17.63
N PHE A 95 -17.38 10.74 -18.46
CA PHE A 95 -17.95 11.85 -19.21
C PHE A 95 -18.99 11.38 -20.23
N PHE A 96 -18.81 10.18 -20.81
CA PHE A 96 -19.83 9.58 -21.67
C PHE A 96 -21.12 9.28 -20.89
N GLY A 97 -20.99 8.71 -19.69
CA GLY A 97 -22.10 8.46 -18.75
C GLY A 97 -22.88 9.75 -18.45
N LEU A 98 -22.14 10.75 -17.97
CA LEU A 98 -22.66 12.05 -17.58
C LEU A 98 -23.34 12.79 -18.73
N LEU A 99 -22.71 12.85 -19.91
CA LEU A 99 -23.30 13.53 -21.05
C LEU A 99 -24.52 12.77 -21.58
N GLY A 100 -24.51 11.43 -21.50
CA GLY A 100 -25.65 10.59 -21.87
C GLY A 100 -26.86 10.83 -20.97
N THR A 101 -26.66 10.85 -19.65
CA THR A 101 -27.73 11.12 -18.67
C THR A 101 -28.26 12.55 -18.78
N LEU A 102 -27.39 13.54 -19.04
CA LEU A 102 -27.81 14.93 -19.27
C LEU A 102 -28.59 15.10 -20.58
N ALA A 103 -28.31 14.30 -21.61
CA ALA A 103 -29.02 14.33 -22.88
C ALA A 103 -30.37 13.59 -22.82
N SER A 104 -30.47 12.51 -22.04
CA SER A 104 -31.70 11.74 -21.85
C SER A 104 -31.74 11.08 -20.48
N ALA A 105 -32.83 11.31 -19.75
CA ALA A 105 -33.08 10.65 -18.46
C ALA A 105 -33.16 9.12 -18.58
N ASP A 106 -33.57 8.59 -19.75
CA ASP A 106 -33.65 7.15 -20.02
C ASP A 106 -32.29 6.49 -20.26
N PHE A 107 -31.22 7.28 -20.42
CA PHE A 107 -29.89 6.72 -20.63
C PHE A 107 -29.43 5.92 -19.40
N ALA A 108 -29.74 6.40 -18.20
CA ALA A 108 -29.40 5.73 -16.95
C ALA A 108 -30.05 4.34 -16.85
N SER A 109 -31.32 4.20 -17.26
CA SER A 109 -32.06 2.93 -17.24
C SER A 109 -31.60 1.92 -18.30
N THR A 110 -30.82 2.36 -19.28
CA THR A 110 -30.17 1.47 -20.25
C THR A 110 -28.89 0.84 -19.71
N ILE A 111 -28.23 1.51 -18.76
CA ILE A 111 -26.94 1.07 -18.20
C ILE A 111 -27.13 0.33 -16.88
N LEU A 112 -27.99 0.86 -16.02
CA LEU A 112 -28.19 0.38 -14.66
C LEU A 112 -29.51 -0.41 -14.55
N PRO A 113 -29.50 -1.55 -13.83
CA PRO A 113 -30.74 -2.26 -13.53
C PRO A 113 -31.72 -1.37 -12.75
N PRO A 114 -33.05 -1.53 -12.96
CA PRO A 114 -34.06 -0.72 -12.27
C PRO A 114 -33.94 -0.73 -10.74
N ALA A 115 -33.56 -1.88 -10.16
CA ALA A 115 -33.35 -2.00 -8.71
C ALA A 115 -32.21 -1.09 -8.21
N GLN A 116 -31.13 -0.95 -8.98
CA GLN A 116 -30.00 -0.11 -8.59
C GLN A 116 -30.36 1.38 -8.71
N LEU A 117 -31.08 1.76 -9.76
CA LEU A 117 -31.59 3.12 -9.93
C LEU A 117 -32.56 3.52 -8.82
N GLY A 118 -33.50 2.64 -8.46
CA GLY A 118 -34.45 2.89 -7.37
C GLY A 118 -33.75 3.13 -6.03
N MET A 119 -32.72 2.33 -5.70
CA MET A 119 -31.92 2.57 -4.48
C MET A 119 -31.19 3.92 -4.52
N MET A 120 -30.64 4.31 -5.67
CA MET A 120 -29.95 5.59 -5.82
C MET A 120 -30.94 6.76 -5.69
N GLU A 121 -32.11 6.64 -6.31
CA GLU A 121 -33.18 7.63 -6.20
C GLU A 121 -33.63 7.81 -4.76
N GLU A 122 -33.90 6.71 -4.04
CA GLU A 122 -34.30 6.74 -2.62
C GLU A 122 -33.21 7.42 -1.75
N MET A 123 -31.93 7.10 -1.99
CA MET A 123 -30.81 7.71 -1.28
C MET A 123 -30.71 9.22 -1.51
N TYR A 124 -30.95 9.70 -2.75
CA TYR A 124 -30.90 11.13 -3.07
C TYR A 124 -32.17 11.89 -2.68
N GLN A 125 -33.33 11.22 -2.63
CA GLN A 125 -34.61 11.80 -2.18
C GLN A 125 -34.60 12.17 -0.70
N GLN A 126 -33.88 11.40 0.14
CA GLN A 126 -33.74 11.71 1.58
C GLN A 126 -32.93 12.98 1.85
N GLY A 127 -32.25 13.53 0.83
CA GLY A 127 -31.45 14.74 0.91
C GLY A 127 -30.17 14.58 1.75
N PHE A 128 -29.27 15.56 1.65
CA PHE A 128 -28.10 15.66 2.52
C PHE A 128 -28.38 16.49 3.79
N ASP A 129 -29.57 17.10 3.87
CA ASP A 129 -29.97 18.05 4.93
C ASP A 129 -30.66 17.37 6.13
N ALA A 130 -31.11 16.11 5.98
CA ALA A 130 -31.46 15.28 7.11
C ALA A 130 -30.17 14.97 7.86
N GLY A 131 -29.91 15.70 8.95
CA GLY A 131 -28.70 15.56 9.76
C GLY A 131 -28.43 14.09 10.06
N ARG A 132 -27.37 13.54 9.47
CA ARG A 132 -26.95 12.16 9.69
C ARG A 132 -26.40 12.03 11.09
N ASP A 133 -26.77 10.96 11.78
CA ASP A 133 -26.16 10.66 13.07
C ASP A 133 -24.67 10.33 12.86
N VAL A 134 -23.81 10.63 13.84
CA VAL A 134 -22.36 10.37 13.77
C VAL A 134 -22.09 8.88 13.51
N GLY A 135 -22.97 8.00 14.00
CA GLY A 135 -22.94 6.57 13.71
C GLY A 135 -23.16 6.25 12.23
N GLU A 136 -24.08 6.95 11.57
CA GLU A 136 -24.43 6.77 10.16
C GLU A 136 -23.32 7.27 9.23
N ASP A 137 -22.72 8.43 9.55
CA ASP A 137 -21.58 8.97 8.80
C ASP A 137 -20.35 8.07 8.89
N SER A 138 -20.07 7.50 10.06
CA SER A 138 -18.94 6.57 10.22
C SER A 138 -19.15 5.25 9.48
N ALA A 139 -20.38 4.73 9.46
CA ALA A 139 -20.74 3.55 8.70
C ALA A 139 -20.63 3.77 7.19
N MET A 140 -21.10 4.92 6.70
CA MET A 140 -20.97 5.31 5.29
C MET A 140 -19.51 5.51 4.88
N ALA A 141 -18.69 6.15 5.72
CA ALA A 141 -17.25 6.26 5.49
C ALA A 141 -16.59 4.89 5.38
N GLY A 142 -16.92 3.96 6.28
CA GLY A 142 -16.45 2.58 6.24
C GLY A 142 -16.89 1.85 4.96
N PHE A 143 -18.15 2.01 4.55
CA PHE A 143 -18.69 1.46 3.31
C PHE A 143 -17.92 1.98 2.09
N TYR A 144 -17.68 3.29 1.99
CA TYR A 144 -16.93 3.86 0.88
C TYR A 144 -15.48 3.41 0.85
N VAL A 145 -14.82 3.30 2.00
CA VAL A 145 -13.45 2.75 2.08
C VAL A 145 -13.45 1.31 1.58
N LEU A 146 -14.34 0.47 2.09
CA LEU A 146 -14.43 -0.94 1.68
C LEU A 146 -14.74 -1.09 0.19
N ASN A 147 -15.64 -0.27 -0.35
CA ASN A 147 -16.02 -0.29 -1.75
C ASN A 147 -14.84 0.09 -2.67
N ASN A 148 -14.20 1.24 -2.41
CA ASN A 148 -13.08 1.72 -3.24
C ASN A 148 -11.86 0.80 -3.14
N VAL A 149 -11.51 0.36 -1.93
CA VAL A 149 -10.41 -0.58 -1.72
C VAL A 149 -10.73 -1.93 -2.37
N GLY A 150 -11.98 -2.39 -2.27
CA GLY A 150 -12.47 -3.60 -2.92
C GLY A 150 -12.32 -3.54 -4.44
N ILE A 151 -12.70 -2.43 -5.08
CA ILE A 151 -12.51 -2.21 -6.52
C ILE A 151 -11.00 -2.24 -6.86
N ALA A 152 -10.16 -1.55 -6.08
CA ALA A 152 -8.71 -1.54 -6.31
C ALA A 152 -8.11 -2.96 -6.24
N PHE A 153 -8.53 -3.78 -5.26
CA PHE A 153 -8.11 -5.18 -5.16
C PHE A 153 -8.61 -6.03 -6.33
N ARG A 154 -9.86 -5.85 -6.78
CA ARG A 154 -10.39 -6.53 -7.96
C ARG A 154 -9.61 -6.15 -9.20
N CYS A 155 -9.34 -4.87 -9.43
CA CYS A 155 -8.50 -4.37 -10.52
C CYS A 155 -7.10 -5.00 -10.50
N PHE A 156 -6.48 -5.10 -9.33
CA PHE A 156 -5.15 -5.69 -9.17
C PHE A 156 -5.16 -7.21 -9.42
N ALA A 157 -6.04 -7.95 -8.75
CA ALA A 157 -6.11 -9.40 -8.83
C ALA A 157 -6.46 -9.87 -10.25
N THR A 158 -7.47 -9.25 -10.86
CA THR A 158 -7.88 -9.59 -12.24
C THR A 158 -6.99 -8.94 -13.29
N GLY A 159 -6.13 -7.99 -12.90
CA GLY A 159 -5.08 -7.42 -13.76
C GLY A 159 -4.00 -8.43 -14.16
N ILE A 160 -3.86 -9.54 -13.42
CA ILE A 160 -3.00 -10.67 -13.80
C ILE A 160 -3.42 -11.26 -15.16
N LEU A 161 -4.70 -11.13 -15.53
CA LEU A 161 -5.25 -11.53 -16.83
C LEU A 161 -4.93 -10.48 -17.91
N PHE A 162 -3.65 -10.15 -18.08
CA PHE A 162 -3.15 -9.15 -19.05
C PHE A 162 -3.83 -7.77 -18.96
N GLY A 163 -4.31 -7.38 -17.77
CA GLY A 163 -4.99 -6.11 -17.54
C GLY A 163 -6.47 -6.07 -17.96
N ILE A 164 -7.05 -7.18 -18.45
CA ILE A 164 -8.45 -7.21 -18.91
C ILE A 164 -9.42 -6.85 -17.78
N GLY A 165 -9.20 -7.40 -16.59
CA GLY A 165 -10.06 -7.10 -15.46
C GLY A 165 -9.92 -5.65 -14.97
N SER A 166 -8.70 -5.10 -14.97
CA SER A 166 -8.46 -3.68 -14.65
C SER A 166 -9.16 -2.74 -15.64
N LEU A 167 -9.15 -3.09 -16.93
CA LEU A 167 -9.86 -2.37 -18.00
C LEU A 167 -11.37 -2.37 -17.74
N PHE A 168 -11.95 -3.56 -17.52
CA PHE A 168 -13.38 -3.73 -17.25
C PHE A 168 -13.83 -2.90 -16.05
N PHE A 169 -13.17 -3.05 -14.90
CA PHE A 169 -13.57 -2.35 -13.68
C PHE A 169 -13.38 -0.84 -13.78
N SER A 170 -12.33 -0.35 -14.46
CA SER A 170 -12.13 1.09 -14.64
C SER A 170 -13.23 1.71 -15.51
N ILE A 171 -13.57 1.05 -16.62
CA ILE A 171 -14.63 1.52 -17.53
C ILE A 171 -15.98 1.45 -16.84
N TYR A 172 -16.32 0.31 -16.24
CA TYR A 172 -17.60 0.11 -15.58
C TYR A 172 -17.81 1.13 -14.46
N ASN A 173 -16.83 1.33 -13.58
CA ASN A 173 -16.96 2.35 -12.54
C ASN A 173 -17.03 3.76 -13.12
N GLY A 174 -16.32 4.06 -14.21
CA GLY A 174 -16.43 5.33 -14.91
C GLY A 174 -17.87 5.59 -15.37
N VAL A 175 -18.45 4.67 -16.14
CA VAL A 175 -19.82 4.77 -16.67
C VAL A 175 -20.87 4.84 -15.55
N VAL A 176 -20.73 4.04 -14.49
CA VAL A 176 -21.73 4.01 -13.40
C VAL A 176 -21.73 5.28 -12.55
N ILE A 177 -20.58 5.95 -12.43
CA ILE A 177 -20.45 7.21 -11.67
C ILE A 177 -20.94 8.41 -12.48
N GLY A 178 -20.73 8.40 -13.80
CA GLY A 178 -21.13 9.50 -14.70
C GLY A 178 -22.61 9.45 -15.05
#